data_AF-A0A842R1U7-F1
#
_entry.id   AF-A0A842R1U7-F1
#
_cell.length_a   1.000
_cell.length_b   1.000
_cell.length_c   1.000
_cell.angle_alpha   90.00
_cell.angle_beta   90.00
_cell.angle_gamma   90.00
#
_symmetry.space_group_name_H-M   'P 1'
#
loop_
_entity.id
_entity.type
_entity.pdbx_description
1 polymer ?
#
loop_
_entity_poly.entity_id
_entity_poly.type
_entity_poly.pdbx_seq_one_letter_code
_entity_poly.pdbx_strand_id
1 'polypeptide(L)' 'MRCEVDGGSHSVFTLTSYHACCVKHRRKLFDTGDNITRLKGINIEVSKRYDVDMINQEMAR' A
#
# COMPACT_ATOMS: atom_id res chain seq x y z
N MET A 1 -4.31 -15.61 11.47
CA MET A 1 -4.04 -14.15 11.35
C MET A 1 -4.59 -13.51 12.62
N ARG A 2 -3.72 -13.00 13.49
CA ARG A 2 -4.15 -12.27 14.70
C ARG A 2 -4.41 -10.84 14.22
N CYS A 3 -5.67 -10.44 14.14
CA CYS A 3 -6.01 -9.09 13.74
C CYS A 3 -6.02 -8.22 14.99
N GLU A 4 -5.17 -7.21 15.03
CA GLU A 4 -5.33 -6.12 15.99
C GLU A 4 -6.60 -5.36 15.59
N VAL A 5 -7.52 -5.24 16.54
CA VAL A 5 -8.82 -4.60 16.35
C VAL A 5 -8.71 -3.17 16.82
N ASP A 6 -9.08 -2.25 15.95
CA ASP A 6 -9.09 -0.82 16.25
C ASP A 6 -10.50 -0.38 16.67
N GLY A 7 -10.58 0.74 17.38
CA GLY A 7 -11.80 1.23 18.02
C GLY A 7 -12.06 2.70 17.74
N GLY A 8 -13.19 2.98 17.10
CA GLY A 8 -13.79 4.31 17.03
C GLY A 8 -14.85 4.52 18.12
N SER A 9 -15.42 5.72 18.20
CA SER A 9 -16.41 6.09 19.23
C SER A 9 -17.66 5.18 19.27
N HIS A 10 -18.00 4.54 18.14
CA HIS A 10 -19.20 3.70 18.01
C HIS A 10 -18.95 2.38 17.28
N SER A 11 -17.70 2.00 17.01
CA SER A 11 -17.38 0.83 16.19
C SER A 11 -16.05 0.22 16.56
N VAL A 12 -15.98 -1.11 16.60
CA VAL A 12 -14.72 -1.87 16.66
C VAL A 12 -14.53 -2.52 15.29
N PHE A 13 -13.39 -2.29 14.65
CA PHE A 13 -13.16 -2.72 13.27
C PHE A 13 -11.72 -3.15 13.03
N THR A 14 -11.55 -3.98 12.00
CA THR A 14 -10.24 -4.29 11.41
C THR A 14 -10.49 -4.43 9.91
N LEU A 15 -9.90 -3.54 9.11
CA LEU A 15 -10.16 -3.45 7.67
C LEU A 15 -8.85 -3.64 6.92
N THR A 16 -8.74 -4.77 6.24
CA THR A 16 -7.56 -5.10 5.44
C THR A 16 -7.98 -5.31 4.00
N SER A 17 -7.36 -4.57 3.07
CA SER A 17 -7.66 -4.66 1.64
C SER A 17 -6.40 -4.90 0.81
N TYR A 18 -6.53 -5.70 -0.25
CA TYR A 18 -5.51 -5.81 -1.28
C TYR A 18 -5.76 -4.79 -2.38
N HIS A 19 -4.75 -3.97 -2.68
CA HIS A 19 -4.81 -3.00 -3.77
C HIS A 19 -3.71 -3.30 -4.79
N ALA A 20 -4.11 -3.55 -6.04
CA ALA A 20 -3.20 -3.76 -7.16
C ALA A 20 -3.56 -2.81 -8.31
N CYS A 21 -2.56 -2.16 -8.88
CA CYS A 21 -2.72 -1.25 -10.01
C CYS A 21 -1.61 -1.43 -11.05
N CYS A 22 -1.92 -1.06 -12.28
CA CYS A 22 -1.00 -1.12 -13.42
C CYS A 22 -0.78 0.28 -13.99
N VAL A 23 0.43 0.55 -14.47
CA VAL A 23 0.72 1.77 -15.22
C VAL A 23 -0.03 1.80 -16.55
N LYS A 24 -0.27 3.01 -17.06
CA LYS A 24 -0.95 3.23 -18.34
C LYS A 24 -0.28 2.42 -19.47
N HIS A 25 -1.09 1.74 -20.28
CA HIS A 25 -0.66 0.83 -21.35
C HIS A 25 0.21 -0.35 -20.90
N ARG A 26 0.23 -0.67 -19.59
CA ARG A 26 1.00 -1.80 -19.03
C ARG A 26 2.47 -1.78 -19.45
N ARG A 27 3.05 -0.57 -19.57
CA ARG A 27 4.46 -0.38 -19.94
C ARG A 27 5.37 -0.99 -18.86
N LYS A 28 6.48 -1.57 -19.29
CA LYS A 28 7.53 -2.09 -18.41
C LYS A 28 8.43 -0.94 -17.92
N LEU A 29 7.90 -0.13 -17.01
CA LEU A 29 8.61 1.04 -16.44
C LEU A 29 9.34 0.70 -15.13
N PHE A 30 9.00 -0.43 -14.54
CA PHE A 30 9.49 -0.89 -13.24
C PHE A 30 10.59 -1.95 -13.39
N ASP A 31 11.37 -1.87 -14.46
CA ASP A 31 12.52 -2.76 -14.68
C ASP A 31 13.77 -2.25 -13.95
N THR A 32 13.79 -0.97 -13.55
CA THR A 32 14.90 -0.32 -12.85
C THR A 32 14.59 -0.10 -11.36
N GLY A 33 15.57 -0.38 -10.50
CA GLY A 33 15.43 -0.30 -9.04
C GLY A 33 15.08 1.09 -8.52
N ASP A 34 15.49 2.16 -9.21
CA ASP A 34 15.29 3.55 -8.76
C ASP A 34 13.82 3.97 -8.81
N ASN A 35 13.12 3.67 -9.90
CA ASN A 35 11.69 3.96 -10.06
C ASN A 35 10.86 3.22 -9.02
N ILE A 36 11.19 1.95 -8.77
CA ILE A 36 10.53 1.13 -7.75
C ILE A 36 10.76 1.74 -6.36
N THR A 37 12.01 2.07 -6.04
CA THR A 37 12.38 2.62 -4.72
C THR A 37 11.65 3.93 -4.47
N ARG A 38 11.60 4.81 -5.47
CA ARG A 38 10.87 6.08 -5.37
C ARG A 38 9.37 5.87 -5.19
N LEU A 39 8.75 4.96 -5.95
CA LEU A 39 7.32 4.66 -5.83
C LEU A 39 6.97 4.08 -4.46
N LYS A 40 7.82 3.18 -3.92
CA LYS A 40 7.67 2.67 -2.55
C LYS A 40 7.72 3.79 -1.52
N GLY A 41 8.68 4.70 -1.64
CA GLY A 41 8.76 5.87 -0.77
C GLY A 41 7.50 6.75 -0.79
N ILE A 42 6.98 7.03 -1.99
CA ILE A 42 5.74 7.82 -2.15
C ILE A 42 4.55 7.11 -1.52
N ASN A 43 4.40 5.80 -1.73
CA ASN A 43 3.29 5.06 -1.13
C ASN A 43 3.34 5.08 0.41
N ILE A 44 4.53 5.02 1.01
CA ILE A 44 4.71 5.14 2.46
C ILE A 44 4.33 6.54 2.94
N GLU A 45 4.69 7.59 2.19
CA GLU A 45 4.31 8.95 2.53
C GLU A 45 2.79 9.15 2.47
N VAL A 46 2.14 8.63 1.42
CA VAL A 46 0.69 8.71 1.26
C VAL A 46 -0.03 7.91 2.35
N SER A 47 0.42 6.70 2.68
CA SER A 47 -0.23 5.88 3.70
C SER A 47 -0.22 6.57 5.06
N LYS A 48 0.91 7.18 5.45
CA LYS A 48 1.01 7.98 6.68
C LYS A 48 0.08 9.18 6.68
N ARG A 49 -0.11 9.84 5.52
CA ARG A 49 -0.97 11.03 5.42
C ARG A 49 -2.44 10.70 5.65
N TYR A 50 -2.88 9.50 5.29
CA TYR A 50 -4.26 9.05 5.40
C TYR A 50 -4.49 8.07 6.55
N ASP A 51 -3.51 7.91 7.43
CA ASP A 51 -3.57 7.00 8.59
C ASP A 51 -3.91 5.56 8.17
N VAL A 52 -3.28 5.10 7.09
CA VAL A 52 -3.43 3.73 6.57
C VAL A 52 -2.15 2.96 6.86
N ASP A 53 -2.32 1.84 7.56
CA ASP A 53 -1.25 0.89 7.80
C ASP A 53 -0.94 0.05 6.56
N MET A 54 0.31 0.15 6.10
CA MET A 54 0.78 -0.61 4.95
C MET A 54 1.42 -1.92 5.39
N ILE A 55 0.67 -3.02 5.27
CA ILE A 55 1.12 -4.35 5.72
C ILE A 55 2.16 -4.94 4.77
N ASN A 56 1.94 -4.85 3.46
CA ASN A 56 2.85 -5.36 2.45
C ASN A 56 2.83 -4.48 1.20
N GLN A 57 3.99 -4.37 0.54
CA GLN A 57 4.14 -3.69 -0.74
C GLN A 57 5.02 -4.49 -1.69
N GLU A 58 4.37 -5.17 -2.62
CA GLU A 58 5.00 -5.96 -3.66
C GLU A 58 4.82 -5.33 -5.04
N MET A 59 5.75 -5.65 -5.95
CA MET A 59 5.69 -5.28 -7.36
C MET A 59 5.80 -6.58 -8.16
N ALA A 60 4.97 -6.73 -9.19
CA ALA A 60 5.08 -7.87 -10.10
C ALA A 60 6.46 -7.81 -10.80
N ARG A 61 7.22 -8.90 -10.66
CA ARG A 61 8.50 -9.11 -11.36
C ARG A 61 8.28 -9.38 -12.84
#